data_AF-A0AAU6DYH5-F1
#
_entry.id   AF-A0AAU6DYH5-F1
#
_cell.length_a   1.000
_cell.length_b   1.000
_cell.length_c   1.000
_cell.angle_alpha   90.00
_cell.angle_beta   90.00
_cell.angle_gamma   90.00
#
_symmetry.space_group_name_H-M   'P 1'
#
loop_
_entity.id
_entity.type
_entity.pdbx_description
1 polymer ?
#
loop_
_entity_poly.entity_id
_entity_poly.type
_entity_poly.pdbx_seq_one_letter_code
_entity_poly.pdbx_strand_id
1 'polypeptide(L)'
;MTVAQLAGHRIWMPGIVPGTERAAYYDDLVAEFGLVIKATGPNFGSDALLDTIADTPALATFMGEQTRLVWPADHGLRRIPVTDPTPVYPHSLLWHRDNPHPGLSTLRARLAATAASHDAAGTWAPGWVIPR
;
A
#
# COMPACT_ATOMS: atom_id res chain seq x y z
N MET A 1 11.59 -10.53 -2.32
CA MET A 1 12.22 -9.53 -3.21
C MET A 1 12.43 -8.30 -2.36
N THR A 2 13.58 -7.64 -2.42
CA THR A 2 13.77 -6.43 -1.60
C THR A 2 13.17 -5.20 -2.25
N VAL A 3 12.85 -4.17 -1.47
CA VAL A 3 12.34 -2.90 -2.03
C VAL A 3 13.37 -2.29 -2.97
N ALA A 4 14.66 -2.31 -2.59
CA ALA A 4 15.73 -1.78 -3.43
C ALA A 4 15.87 -2.54 -4.77
N GLN A 5 15.56 -3.84 -4.80
CA GLN A 5 15.55 -4.63 -6.05
C GLN A 5 14.44 -4.22 -7.03
N LEU A 6 13.45 -3.43 -6.59
CA LEU A 6 12.44 -2.86 -7.47
C LEU A 6 12.95 -1.65 -8.26
N ALA A 7 14.11 -1.10 -7.91
CA ALA A 7 14.74 -0.04 -8.70
C ALA A 7 14.99 -0.53 -10.14
N GLY A 8 14.59 0.28 -11.12
CA GLY A 8 14.65 -0.09 -12.54
C GLY A 8 13.42 -0.83 -13.08
N HIS A 9 12.52 -1.32 -12.21
CA HIS A 9 11.23 -1.84 -12.64
C HIS A 9 10.20 -0.72 -12.85
N ARG A 10 9.33 -0.88 -13.84
CA ARG A 10 8.22 0.06 -14.11
C ARG A 10 7.03 -0.33 -13.25
N ILE A 11 6.72 0.50 -12.26
CA ILE A 11 5.56 0.31 -11.40
C ILE A 11 4.47 1.28 -11.85
N TRP A 12 3.24 0.79 -12.03
CA TRP A 12 2.09 1.61 -12.40
C TRP A 12 0.99 1.48 -11.37
N MET A 13 0.50 2.64 -10.92
CA MET A 13 -0.48 2.74 -9.84
C MET A 13 -1.48 3.86 -10.15
N PRO A 14 -2.56 3.56 -10.89
CA PRO A 14 -3.52 4.57 -11.31
C PRO A 14 -4.29 5.18 -10.13
N GLY A 15 -4.81 6.39 -10.37
CA GLY A 15 -5.67 7.10 -9.43
C GLY A 15 -5.00 7.57 -8.14
N ILE A 16 -3.67 7.73 -8.11
CA ILE A 16 -3.00 8.49 -7.05
C ILE A 16 -3.18 9.98 -7.38
N VAL A 17 -3.76 10.73 -6.44
CA VAL A 17 -4.04 12.16 -6.61
C VAL A 17 -3.02 12.97 -5.80
N PRO A 18 -2.34 13.97 -6.41
CA PRO A 18 -1.40 14.84 -5.69
C PRO A 18 -2.01 15.51 -4.47
N GLY A 19 -1.21 15.68 -3.41
CA GLY A 19 -1.65 16.31 -2.16
C GLY A 19 -2.45 15.38 -1.22
N THR A 20 -2.61 14.10 -1.57
CA THR A 20 -3.21 13.09 -0.69
C THR A 20 -2.13 12.36 0.12
N GLU A 21 -2.50 11.79 1.27
CA GLU A 21 -1.60 10.94 2.07
C GLU A 21 -1.07 9.74 1.26
N ARG A 22 -1.89 9.21 0.35
CA ARG A 22 -1.47 8.14 -0.57
C ARG A 22 -0.37 8.59 -1.51
N ALA A 23 -0.45 9.82 -2.05
CA ALA A 23 0.63 10.38 -2.87
C ALA A 23 1.91 10.57 -2.04
N ALA A 24 1.80 11.19 -0.87
CA ALA A 24 2.95 11.40 0.02
C ALA A 24 3.64 10.07 0.40
N TYR A 25 2.88 9.02 0.69
CA TYR A 25 3.42 7.69 0.97
C TYR A 25 4.28 7.14 -0.18
N TYR A 26 3.78 7.20 -1.42
CA TYR A 26 4.51 6.68 -2.57
C TYR A 26 5.65 7.59 -3.00
N ASP A 27 5.55 8.90 -2.78
CA ASP A 27 6.63 9.86 -3.00
C ASP A 27 7.81 9.57 -2.05
N ASP A 28 7.55 9.34 -0.75
CA ASP A 28 8.58 8.96 0.21
C ASP A 28 9.20 7.59 -0.11
N LEU A 29 8.38 6.61 -0.53
CA LEU A 29 8.88 5.29 -0.94
C LEU A 29 9.77 5.39 -2.18
N VAL A 30 9.38 6.22 -3.15
CA VAL A 30 10.17 6.50 -4.36
C VAL A 30 11.49 7.18 -3.99
N ALA A 31 11.43 8.20 -3.13
CA ALA A 31 12.61 8.95 -2.71
C ALA A 31 13.62 8.07 -1.97
N GLU A 32 13.16 7.17 -1.11
CA GLU A 32 14.05 6.33 -0.31
C GLU A 32 14.69 5.19 -1.09
N PHE A 33 13.94 4.53 -1.98
CA PHE A 33 14.41 3.32 -2.67
C PHE A 33 14.70 3.50 -4.16
N GLY A 34 14.57 4.73 -4.71
CA GLY A 34 14.85 5.02 -6.11
C GLY A 34 13.88 4.35 -7.09
N LEU A 35 12.60 4.23 -6.71
CA LEU A 35 11.59 3.55 -7.51
C LEU A 35 11.05 4.43 -8.64
N VAL A 36 10.49 3.79 -9.68
CA VAL A 36 9.76 4.49 -10.74
C VAL A 36 8.29 4.10 -10.68
N ILE A 37 7.48 4.93 -10.02
CA ILE A 37 6.03 4.77 -9.93
C ILE A 37 5.34 5.76 -10.86
N LYS A 38 4.55 5.25 -11.81
CA LYS A 38 3.69 6.06 -12.68
C LYS A 38 2.26 6.04 -12.17
N ALA A 39 1.75 7.21 -11.80
CA ALA A 39 0.38 7.40 -11.33
C ALA A 39 -0.63 7.77 -12.45
N THR A 40 -0.28 7.52 -13.71
CA THR A 40 -1.06 7.98 -14.86
C THR A 40 -2.37 7.21 -15.03
N GLY A 41 -3.43 7.93 -15.40
CA GLY A 41 -4.73 7.35 -15.75
C GLY A 41 -5.66 7.14 -14.54
N PRO A 42 -6.98 7.04 -14.82
CA PRO A 42 -7.98 6.77 -13.78
C PRO A 42 -7.86 5.34 -13.24
N ASN A 43 -8.28 5.13 -12.00
CA ASN A 43 -8.39 3.81 -11.40
C ASN A 43 -9.77 3.20 -11.70
N PHE A 44 -9.79 2.13 -12.50
CA PHE A 44 -11.02 1.40 -12.86
C PHE A 44 -11.29 0.16 -12.00
N GLY A 45 -10.55 -0.02 -10.91
CA GLY A 45 -10.65 -1.18 -10.03
C GLY A 45 -9.62 -2.27 -10.32
N SER A 46 -9.59 -3.27 -9.45
CA SER A 46 -8.55 -4.31 -9.43
C SER A 46 -8.54 -5.19 -10.67
N ASP A 47 -9.70 -5.54 -11.24
CA ASP A 47 -9.76 -6.44 -12.39
C ASP A 47 -9.11 -5.79 -13.62
N ALA A 48 -9.54 -4.57 -13.97
CA ALA A 48 -8.95 -3.79 -15.07
C ALA A 48 -7.45 -3.48 -14.85
N LEU A 49 -7.04 -3.28 -13.59
CA LEU A 49 -5.63 -3.15 -13.24
C LEU A 49 -4.87 -4.43 -13.59
N LEU A 50 -5.35 -5.59 -13.15
CA LEU A 50 -4.69 -6.88 -13.35
C LEU A 50 -4.65 -7.28 -14.84
N ASP A 51 -5.70 -7.01 -15.61
CA ASP A 51 -5.73 -7.20 -17.07
C ASP A 51 -4.58 -6.42 -17.72
N THR A 52 -4.45 -5.13 -17.37
CA THR A 52 -3.40 -4.26 -17.91
C THR A 52 -1.99 -4.75 -17.56
N ILE A 53 -1.79 -5.25 -16.32
CA ILE A 53 -0.51 -5.82 -15.90
C ILE A 53 -0.21 -7.12 -16.68
N ALA A 54 -1.21 -7.99 -16.85
CA ALA A 54 -1.05 -9.25 -17.59
C ALA A 54 -0.66 -9.02 -19.05
N ASP A 55 -1.27 -8.03 -19.70
CA ASP A 55 -1.00 -7.68 -21.10
C ASP A 55 0.31 -6.91 -21.31
N THR A 56 0.97 -6.45 -20.23
CA THR A 56 2.19 -5.63 -20.31
C THR A 56 3.35 -6.26 -19.52
N PRO A 57 4.15 -7.18 -20.12
CA PRO A 57 5.16 -8.00 -19.44
C PRO A 57 6.27 -7.29 -18.65
N ALA A 58 6.42 -5.96 -18.80
CA ALA A 58 7.41 -5.15 -18.09
C ALA A 58 6.80 -4.29 -16.97
N LEU A 59 5.49 -4.39 -16.74
CA LEU A 59 4.74 -3.57 -15.79
C LEU A 59 4.47 -4.35 -14.50
N ALA A 60 4.60 -3.69 -13.37
CA ALA A 60 4.22 -4.22 -12.06
C ALA A 60 3.31 -3.24 -11.31
N THR A 61 2.65 -3.71 -10.27
CA THR A 61 1.88 -2.88 -9.33
C THR A 61 2.12 -3.34 -7.90
N PHE A 62 2.02 -2.41 -6.95
CA PHE A 62 1.92 -2.76 -5.53
C PHE A 62 0.49 -3.11 -5.16
N MET A 63 0.34 -4.05 -4.23
CA MET A 63 -0.94 -4.47 -3.64
C MET A 63 -0.73 -4.78 -2.15
N GLY A 64 -1.75 -4.55 -1.34
CA GLY A 64 -1.73 -4.96 0.06
C GLY A 64 -1.73 -6.49 0.18
N GLU A 65 -0.99 -7.03 1.15
CA GLU A 65 -0.90 -8.47 1.40
C GLU A 65 -2.29 -9.12 1.58
N GLN A 66 -3.15 -8.44 2.34
CA GLN A 66 -4.49 -8.88 2.68
C GLN A 66 -5.53 -8.58 1.58
N THR A 67 -5.12 -7.95 0.48
CA THR A 67 -6.02 -7.74 -0.67
C THR A 67 -6.33 -9.09 -1.30
N ARG A 68 -7.62 -9.45 -1.32
CA ARG A 68 -8.10 -10.64 -2.04
C ARG A 68 -8.09 -10.33 -3.52
N LEU A 69 -7.36 -11.13 -4.28
CA LEU A 69 -7.24 -11.00 -5.73
C LEU A 69 -7.54 -12.35 -6.36
N VAL A 70 -8.27 -12.29 -7.46
CA VAL A 70 -8.58 -13.43 -8.32
C VAL A 70 -8.31 -12.95 -9.74
N TRP A 71 -7.59 -13.75 -10.53
CA TRP A 71 -7.37 -13.48 -11.95
C TRP A 71 -7.45 -14.79 -12.73
N PRO A 72 -7.80 -14.74 -14.03
CA PRO A 72 -7.78 -15.89 -14.92
C PRO A 72 -6.42 -16.61 -14.94
N ALA A 73 -6.43 -17.94 -15.02
CA ALA A 73 -5.21 -18.75 -14.89
C ALA A 73 -4.16 -18.48 -15.99
N ASP A 74 -4.62 -18.05 -17.16
CA ASP A 74 -3.83 -17.68 -18.33
C ASP A 74 -3.13 -16.32 -18.20
N HIS A 75 -3.52 -15.46 -17.24
CA HIS A 75 -2.85 -14.17 -17.03
C HIS A 75 -1.40 -14.31 -16.56
N GLY A 76 -0.96 -15.48 -16.11
CA GLY A 76 0.43 -15.72 -15.71
C GLY A 76 0.93 -14.89 -14.52
N LEU A 77 0.06 -14.09 -13.88
CA LEU A 77 0.45 -13.18 -12.81
C LEU A 77 0.96 -13.91 -11.57
N ARG A 78 1.85 -13.24 -10.84
CA ARG A 78 2.42 -13.70 -9.57
C ARG A 78 2.40 -12.56 -8.57
N ARG A 79 2.03 -12.88 -7.33
CA ARG A 79 2.18 -11.96 -6.20
C ARG A 79 3.48 -12.28 -5.48
N ILE A 80 4.42 -11.33 -5.51
CA ILE A 80 5.76 -11.51 -4.93
C ILE A 80 5.83 -10.66 -3.66
N PRO A 81 6.11 -11.26 -2.48
CA PRO A 81 6.34 -10.49 -1.26
C PRO A 81 7.55 -9.55 -1.40
N VAL A 82 7.34 -8.31 -0.97
CA VAL A 82 8.39 -7.29 -0.85
C VAL A 82 8.82 -7.24 0.62
N THR A 83 10.09 -7.51 0.87
CA THR A 83 10.67 -7.65 2.21
C THR A 83 11.96 -6.82 2.32
N ASP A 84 12.51 -6.71 3.52
CA ASP A 84 13.85 -6.15 3.76
C ASP A 84 14.11 -4.75 3.15
N PRO A 85 13.41 -3.70 3.65
CA PRO A 85 12.32 -3.77 4.63
C PRO A 85 10.96 -4.02 3.96
N THR A 86 9.98 -4.51 4.71
CA THR A 86 8.59 -4.65 4.23
C THR A 86 7.88 -3.30 4.31
N PRO A 87 7.47 -2.67 3.18
CA PRO A 87 6.68 -1.44 3.23
C PRO A 87 5.30 -1.72 3.84
N VAL A 88 4.94 -1.00 4.90
CA VAL A 88 3.63 -1.11 5.54
C VAL A 88 2.78 0.12 5.20
N TYR A 89 1.52 -0.13 4.81
CA TYR A 89 0.61 0.97 4.48
C TYR A 89 -0.10 1.45 5.76
N PRO A 90 0.15 2.68 6.23
CA PRO A 90 -0.39 3.18 7.48
C PRO A 90 -1.91 3.33 7.40
N HIS A 91 -2.61 2.95 8.47
CA HIS A 91 -4.05 3.13 8.60
C HIS A 91 -4.35 3.98 9.83
N SER A 92 -5.13 5.05 9.62
CA SER A 92 -5.52 5.99 10.67
C SER A 92 -7.02 5.93 10.91
N LEU A 93 -7.42 5.90 12.18
CA LEU A 93 -8.82 6.11 12.58
C LEU A 93 -8.97 7.59 12.93
N LEU A 94 -9.87 8.29 12.25
CA LEU A 94 -10.18 9.70 12.50
C LEU A 94 -11.54 9.84 13.18
N TRP A 95 -11.65 10.71 14.18
CA TRP A 95 -12.91 11.03 14.84
C TRP A 95 -12.92 12.47 15.33
N HIS A 96 -14.12 13.03 15.52
CA HIS A 96 -14.26 14.35 16.12
C HIS A 96 -13.82 14.33 17.59
N ARG A 97 -13.01 15.30 18.01
CA ARG A 97 -12.43 15.36 19.37
C ARG A 97 -13.47 15.24 20.50
N ASP A 98 -14.67 15.77 20.26
CA ASP A 98 -15.76 15.79 21.23
C ASP A 98 -16.80 14.69 20.99
N ASN A 99 -16.48 13.63 20.24
CA ASN A 99 -17.42 12.54 19.98
C ASN A 99 -17.74 11.76 21.27
N PRO A 100 -18.97 11.83 21.81
CA PRO A 100 -19.32 11.19 23.07
C PRO A 100 -19.78 9.74 22.90
N HIS A 101 -19.85 9.22 21.67
CA HIS A 101 -20.50 7.94 21.40
C HIS A 101 -19.71 6.78 22.03
N PRO A 102 -20.30 5.97 22.92
CA PRO A 102 -19.58 4.91 23.62
C PRO A 102 -18.99 3.85 22.68
N GLY A 103 -19.61 3.64 21.51
CA GLY A 103 -19.08 2.77 20.47
C GLY A 103 -17.70 3.17 19.92
N LEU A 104 -17.31 4.44 20.01
CA LEU A 104 -15.95 4.87 19.65
C LEU A 104 -14.92 4.27 20.60
N SER A 105 -15.21 4.29 21.91
CA SER A 105 -14.35 3.66 22.92
C SER A 105 -14.23 2.16 22.69
N THR A 106 -15.34 1.48 22.40
CA THR A 106 -15.35 0.05 22.06
C THR A 106 -14.52 -0.25 20.80
N LEU A 107 -14.69 0.53 19.73
CA LEU A 107 -13.92 0.37 18.50
C LEU A 107 -12.43 0.58 18.74
N ARG A 108 -12.05 1.63 19.47
CA ARG A 108 -10.64 1.91 19.79
C ARG A 108 -10.01 0.77 20.59
N ALA A 109 -10.71 0.26 21.61
CA ALA A 109 -10.25 -0.89 22.39
C ALA A 109 -10.09 -2.14 21.51
N ARG A 110 -11.04 -2.42 20.62
CA ARG A 110 -10.96 -3.56 19.69
C ARG A 110 -9.76 -3.44 18.76
N LEU A 111 -9.53 -2.28 18.16
CA LEU A 111 -8.39 -2.06 17.26
C LEU A 111 -7.06 -2.18 18.01
N ALA A 112 -6.95 -1.63 19.22
CA ALA A 112 -5.75 -1.76 20.06
C ALA A 112 -5.46 -3.23 20.43
N ALA A 113 -6.49 -4.04 20.69
CA ALA A 113 -6.33 -5.48 20.97
C ALA A 113 -5.98 -6.33 19.74
N THR A 114 -6.21 -5.82 18.52
CA THR A 114 -5.93 -6.55 17.25
C THR A 114 -4.61 -6.15 16.61
N ALA A 115 -4.02 -5.06 17.09
CA ALA A 115 -2.75 -4.54 16.63
C ALA A 115 -1.62 -5.57 16.87
N ALA A 116 -1.36 -6.43 15.89
CA ALA A 116 -0.04 -7.07 15.76
C ALA A 116 1.03 -5.98 15.75
N SER A 117 2.22 -6.29 16.26
CA SER A 117 3.25 -5.31 16.64
C SER A 117 3.39 -4.22 15.60
N HIS A 118 2.87 -3.03 15.93
CA HIS A 118 3.23 -1.82 15.24
C HIS A 118 4.76 -1.71 15.40
N ASP A 119 5.45 -1.30 14.34
CA ASP A 119 6.92 -1.19 14.33
C ASP A 119 7.67 -2.52 14.43
N ALA A 120 7.09 -3.60 13.86
CA ALA A 120 7.81 -4.86 13.68
C ALA A 120 9.18 -4.58 13.01
N ALA A 121 10.24 -5.12 13.59
CA ALA A 121 11.59 -5.00 13.04
C ALA A 121 11.60 -5.45 11.57
N GLY A 122 12.29 -4.68 10.72
CA GLY A 122 12.34 -4.95 9.28
C GLY A 122 11.13 -4.45 8.49
N THR A 123 10.28 -3.59 9.06
CA THR A 123 9.25 -2.85 8.31
C THR A 123 9.73 -1.45 7.94
N TRP A 124 9.13 -0.89 6.90
CA TRP A 124 9.33 0.49 6.47
C TRP A 124 8.00 1.23 6.46
N ALA A 125 8.00 2.42 7.06
CA ALA A 125 6.90 3.36 7.00
C ALA A 125 7.48 4.77 6.83
N PRO A 126 6.75 5.71 6.19
CA PRO A 126 7.20 7.09 6.10
C PRO A 126 7.42 7.74 7.47
N GLY A 127 8.39 8.65 7.57
CA GLY A 127 8.75 9.30 8.84
C GLY A 127 7.66 10.17 9.48
N TRP A 128 6.61 10.53 8.73
CA TRP A 128 5.44 11.25 9.26
C TRP A 128 4.39 10.31 9.88
N VAL A 129 4.52 8.99 9.72
CA VAL A 129 3.67 8.03 10.41
C VAL A 129 4.01 8.08 11.90
N ILE A 130 3.04 8.49 12.70
CA ILE A 130 3.20 8.58 14.15
C ILE A 130 3.02 7.17 14.74
N PRO A 131 4.03 6.61 15.43
CA PRO A 131 3.86 5.39 16.21
C PRO A 131 2.77 5.61 17.28
N ARG A 132 1.88 4.64 17.46
CA ARG A 132 0.78 4.75 18.42
C ARG A 132 1.21 4.59 19.86
#